data_AF-W4VJF4-F1
#
_entry.id   AF-W4VJF4-F1
#
_cell.length_a   1.000
_cell.length_b   1.000
_cell.length_c   1.000
_cell.angle_alpha   90.00
_cell.angle_beta   90.00
_cell.angle_gamma   90.00
#
_symmetry.space_group_name_H-M   'P 1'
#
loop_
_entity.id
_entity.type
_entity.pdbx_description
1 polymer ?
#
loop_
_entity_poly.entity_id
_entity_poly.type
_entity_poly.pdbx_seq_one_letter_code
_entity_poly.pdbx_strand_id
1 'polypeptide(L)'
;MKERLLLEKVDYAQNVVHINGKDYPLNNPCFATVNPEQPDQMLEEEIQVINKLLFSVQHSEKLARHMKFLMKKGSLYLRYNGNLLIHGCMPLDKQGNMETMKIEDKSYAGRDLLDVFEKYLREAFSNRDVTDDLATDMIWYLWTGQYSSLFGKRAMTTFERYFVEDKETHTEKKNPYYYLREEEDTCRRILEEFELDPDQGHIINGHTPVKEIDGENPIKANNKMIVIDGGFSKPYQSTTGIAGYTLLYNSYGMQLVAHQQFKSKEDVLQTGTDVLSVRRVVDKELERKKVLETNIGQELLEEINMLKSLMEYRYMN
;
A
#
# COMPACT_ATOMS: atom_id res chain seq x y z
N MET A 1 14.84 13.31 2.24
CA MET A 1 13.74 14.00 1.52
C MET A 1 13.91 15.53 1.49
N LYS A 2 15.16 16.05 1.45
CA LYS A 2 15.43 17.50 1.55
C LYS A 2 14.70 18.33 0.50
N GLU A 3 14.50 17.77 -0.70
CA GLU A 3 13.78 18.46 -1.78
C GLU A 3 12.33 18.84 -1.43
N ARG A 4 11.75 18.23 -0.41
CA ARG A 4 10.37 18.48 0.05
C ARG A 4 10.26 19.40 1.25
N LEU A 5 11.37 19.96 1.74
CA LEU A 5 11.38 21.03 2.74
C LEU A 5 11.00 22.36 2.05
N LEU A 6 9.74 22.48 1.63
CA LEU A 6 9.29 23.55 0.75
C LEU A 6 9.19 24.91 1.45
N LEU A 7 8.93 24.93 2.76
CA LEU A 7 8.90 26.17 3.54
C LEU A 7 10.27 26.86 3.55
N GLU A 8 11.36 26.10 3.61
CA GLU A 8 12.73 26.63 3.47
C GLU A 8 13.02 27.21 2.08
N LYS A 9 12.20 26.89 1.08
CA LYS A 9 12.33 27.35 -0.30
C LYS A 9 11.40 28.53 -0.62
N VAL A 10 10.72 29.09 0.37
CA VAL A 10 9.85 30.26 0.22
C VAL A 10 10.64 31.54 0.45
N ASP A 11 10.57 32.47 -0.50
CA ASP A 11 10.87 33.87 -0.26
C ASP A 11 9.60 34.55 0.27
N TYR A 12 9.55 34.72 1.60
CA TYR A 12 8.42 35.31 2.30
C TYR A 12 8.25 36.81 2.03
N ALA A 13 9.30 37.51 1.60
CA ALA A 13 9.23 38.93 1.28
C ALA A 13 8.59 39.16 -0.09
N GLN A 14 8.93 38.30 -1.06
CA GLN A 14 8.38 38.36 -2.42
C GLN A 14 7.13 37.49 -2.61
N ASN A 15 6.76 36.68 -1.62
CA ASN A 15 5.69 35.67 -1.70
C ASN A 15 5.86 34.74 -2.91
N VAL A 16 7.08 34.23 -3.10
CA VAL A 16 7.38 33.23 -4.14
C VAL A 16 8.00 31.98 -3.52
N VAL A 17 7.80 30.83 -4.15
CA VAL A 17 8.44 29.57 -3.76
C VAL A 17 9.31 29.05 -4.90
N HIS A 18 10.52 28.60 -4.57
CA HIS A 18 11.45 28.03 -5.53
C HIS A 18 11.26 26.51 -5.64
N ILE A 19 10.77 26.03 -6.79
CA ILE A 19 10.49 24.61 -7.02
C ILE A 19 11.15 24.17 -8.33
N ASN A 20 12.02 23.17 -8.26
CA ASN A 20 12.70 22.57 -9.41
C ASN A 20 13.39 23.58 -10.34
N GLY A 21 14.02 24.63 -9.78
CA GLY A 21 14.76 25.62 -10.57
C GLY A 21 13.90 26.78 -11.11
N LYS A 22 12.62 26.87 -10.74
CA LYS A 22 11.70 27.95 -11.16
C LYS A 22 10.99 28.56 -9.96
N ASP A 23 10.77 29.86 -10.00
CA ASP A 23 10.02 30.60 -8.99
C ASP A 23 8.54 30.64 -9.34
N TYR A 24 7.69 30.44 -8.33
CA TYR A 24 6.25 30.46 -8.47
C TYR A 24 5.64 31.42 -7.45
N PRO A 25 4.71 32.30 -7.85
CA PRO A 25 3.97 33.13 -6.91
C PRO A 25 3.09 32.26 -6.01
N LEU A 26 3.09 32.57 -4.71
CA LEU A 26 2.24 31.92 -3.73
C LEU A 26 0.82 32.50 -3.78
N ASN A 27 -0.17 31.63 -3.83
CA ASN A 27 -1.58 31.97 -3.77
C ASN A 27 -2.11 31.77 -2.34
N ASN A 28 -2.71 32.83 -1.76
CA ASN A 28 -3.25 32.84 -0.40
C ASN A 28 -2.32 32.22 0.67
N PRO A 29 -1.06 32.70 0.81
CA PRO A 29 -0.15 32.18 1.81
C PRO A 29 -0.71 32.43 3.21
N CYS A 30 -0.77 31.39 4.03
CA CYS A 30 -1.20 31.44 5.43
C CYS A 30 -0.02 31.21 6.39
N PHE A 31 1.14 31.78 6.07
CA PHE A 31 2.41 31.53 6.78
C PHE A 31 2.70 32.54 7.91
N ALA A 32 1.66 33.11 8.53
CA ALA A 32 1.82 34.17 9.54
C ALA A 32 2.58 33.72 10.79
N THR A 33 2.53 32.43 11.14
CA THR A 33 3.22 31.84 12.30
C THR A 33 4.56 31.18 11.94
N VAL A 34 4.93 31.14 10.65
CA VAL A 34 6.15 30.48 10.19
C VAL A 34 7.34 31.40 10.41
N ASN A 35 8.37 30.91 11.10
CA ASN A 35 9.66 31.58 11.20
C ASN A 35 10.49 31.31 9.93
N PRO A 36 10.82 32.31 9.09
CA PRO A 36 11.60 32.10 7.87
C PRO A 36 13.00 31.51 8.09
N GLU A 37 13.62 31.76 9.25
CA GLU A 37 14.95 31.24 9.58
C GLU A 37 14.90 29.80 10.10
N GLN A 38 13.76 29.39 10.65
CA GLN A 38 13.54 28.04 11.20
C GLN A 38 12.08 27.59 10.94
N PRO A 39 11.73 27.22 9.69
CA PRO A 39 10.33 27.00 9.31
C PRO A 39 9.67 25.75 9.93
N ASP A 40 10.47 24.86 10.51
CA ASP A 40 10.05 23.68 11.26
C ASP A 40 9.70 23.98 12.73
N GLN A 41 10.03 25.19 13.22
CA GLN A 41 9.70 25.62 14.56
C GLN A 41 8.19 25.87 14.70
N MET A 42 7.57 25.19 15.66
CA MET A 42 6.19 25.45 16.06
C MET A 42 6.13 26.43 17.23
N LEU A 43 5.05 27.22 17.28
CA LEU A 43 4.69 28.01 18.45
C LEU A 43 4.30 27.13 19.63
N GLU A 44 4.38 27.66 20.84
CA GLU A 44 3.97 26.96 22.06
C GLU A 44 2.49 26.53 21.99
N GLU A 45 1.63 27.39 21.46
CA GLU A 45 0.21 27.10 21.26
C GLU A 45 -0.02 25.97 20.24
N GLU A 46 0.77 25.93 19.17
CA GLU A 46 0.71 24.87 18.14
C GLU A 46 1.16 23.54 18.73
N ILE A 47 2.25 23.53 19.50
CA ILE A 47 2.75 22.35 20.23
C ILE A 47 1.67 21.83 21.19
N GLN A 48 0.99 22.71 21.93
CA GLN A 48 -0.10 22.31 22.83
C GLN A 48 -1.25 21.64 22.08
N VAL A 49 -1.63 22.15 20.90
CA VAL A 49 -2.66 21.52 20.05
C VAL A 49 -2.21 20.14 19.58
N ILE A 50 -1.00 20.02 19.04
CA ILE A 50 -0.45 18.74 18.57
C ILE A 50 -0.37 17.73 19.71
N ASN A 51 0.15 18.10 20.87
CA ASN A 51 0.23 17.23 22.04
C ASN A 51 -1.14 16.74 22.50
N LYS A 52 -2.17 17.61 22.47
CA LYS A 52 -3.55 17.22 22.80
C LYS A 52 -4.12 16.22 21.79
N LEU A 53 -3.86 16.42 20.49
CA LEU A 53 -4.28 15.49 19.43
C LEU A 53 -3.57 14.13 19.57
N LEU A 54 -2.25 14.13 19.75
CA LEU A 54 -1.45 12.93 19.98
C LEU A 54 -1.98 12.18 21.20
N PHE A 55 -2.16 12.86 22.34
CA PHE A 55 -2.72 12.25 23.54
C PHE A 55 -4.08 11.59 23.28
N SER A 56 -5.00 12.29 22.60
CA SER A 56 -6.35 11.79 22.31
C SER A 56 -6.33 10.55 21.42
N VAL A 57 -5.49 10.54 20.38
CA VAL A 57 -5.36 9.41 19.44
C VAL A 57 -4.68 8.22 20.12
N GLN A 58 -3.58 8.46 20.84
CA GLN A 58 -2.76 7.43 21.45
C GLN A 58 -3.44 6.73 22.64
N HIS A 59 -4.33 7.41 23.35
CA HIS A 59 -5.09 6.88 24.49
C HIS A 59 -6.50 6.40 24.11
N SER A 60 -6.91 6.54 22.84
CA SER A 60 -8.15 5.96 22.35
C SER A 60 -8.06 4.44 22.36
N GLU A 61 -8.81 3.78 23.25
CA GLU A 61 -8.85 2.31 23.36
C GLU A 61 -9.14 1.66 22.01
N LYS A 62 -10.13 2.17 21.27
CA LYS A 62 -10.55 1.60 19.99
C LYS A 62 -9.44 1.66 18.95
N LEU A 63 -8.78 2.82 18.83
CA LEU A 63 -7.68 2.99 17.88
C LEU A 63 -6.48 2.13 18.29
N ALA A 64 -6.11 2.13 19.57
CA ALA A 64 -5.02 1.30 20.08
C ALA A 64 -5.27 -0.19 19.81
N ARG A 65 -6.50 -0.68 20.03
CA ARG A 65 -6.87 -2.07 19.74
C ARG A 65 -6.81 -2.40 18.26
N HIS A 66 -7.31 -1.52 17.39
CA HIS A 66 -7.23 -1.72 15.94
C HIS A 66 -5.78 -1.72 15.44
N MET A 67 -4.96 -0.77 15.90
CA MET A 67 -3.54 -0.73 15.54
C MET A 67 -2.78 -1.97 16.03
N LYS A 68 -3.02 -2.43 17.26
CA LYS A 68 -2.45 -3.70 17.75
C LYS A 68 -2.86 -4.89 16.90
N PHE A 69 -4.11 -4.96 16.44
CA PHE A 69 -4.55 -6.01 15.54
C PHE A 69 -3.82 -5.95 14.20
N LEU A 70 -3.74 -4.76 13.58
CA LEU A 70 -3.02 -4.56 12.32
C LEU A 70 -1.54 -4.91 12.44
N MET A 71 -0.87 -4.51 13.52
CA MET A 71 0.54 -4.86 13.73
C MET A 71 0.75 -6.35 14.03
N LYS A 72 -0.24 -7.01 14.64
CA LYS A 72 -0.18 -8.46 14.92
C LYS A 72 -0.43 -9.32 13.69
N LYS A 73 -1.26 -8.87 12.75
CA LYS A 73 -1.78 -9.69 11.64
C LYS A 73 -1.43 -9.18 10.24
N GLY A 74 -1.16 -7.89 10.12
CA GLY A 74 -0.76 -7.26 8.88
C GLY A 74 0.75 -7.33 8.66
N SER A 75 1.10 -7.12 7.40
CA SER A 75 2.45 -7.05 6.86
C SER A 75 2.41 -6.25 5.56
N LEU A 76 3.54 -5.67 5.14
CA LEU A 76 3.64 -4.93 3.87
C LEU A 76 3.33 -5.79 2.63
N TYR A 77 3.60 -7.10 2.73
CA TYR A 77 3.22 -8.09 1.74
C TYR A 77 2.88 -9.43 2.41
N LEU A 78 2.15 -10.31 1.72
CA LEU A 78 1.86 -11.65 2.21
C LEU A 78 2.04 -12.66 1.07
N ARG A 79 2.83 -13.70 1.33
CA ARG A 79 2.91 -14.89 0.47
C ARG A 79 1.88 -15.90 0.96
N TYR A 80 0.89 -16.23 0.14
CA TYR A 80 -0.20 -17.11 0.54
C TYR A 80 -0.67 -18.03 -0.58
N ASN A 81 -0.60 -19.34 -0.34
CA ASN A 81 -0.95 -20.43 -1.23
C ASN A 81 -0.30 -20.35 -2.62
N GLY A 82 0.95 -19.86 -2.69
CA GLY A 82 1.69 -19.66 -3.94
C GLY A 82 1.46 -18.29 -4.60
N ASN A 83 0.64 -17.43 -3.99
CA ASN A 83 0.35 -16.09 -4.50
C ASN A 83 1.01 -15.00 -3.67
N LEU A 84 1.21 -13.84 -4.29
CA LEU A 84 1.72 -12.63 -3.64
C LEU A 84 0.59 -11.63 -3.43
N LEU A 85 0.38 -11.18 -2.21
CA LEU A 85 -0.54 -10.10 -1.88
C LEU A 85 0.27 -8.85 -1.52
N ILE A 86 0.05 -7.76 -2.24
CA ILE A 86 0.70 -6.46 -2.00
C ILE A 86 -0.32 -5.32 -2.03
N HIS A 87 -0.25 -4.38 -1.09
CA HIS A 87 -1.21 -3.27 -1.04
C HIS A 87 -0.92 -2.20 -2.11
N GLY A 88 0.19 -1.47 -1.98
CA GLY A 88 0.50 -0.29 -2.81
C GLY A 88 1.18 -0.64 -4.13
N CYS A 89 2.49 -0.80 -4.10
CA CYS A 89 3.33 -1.10 -5.25
C CYS A 89 4.64 -1.82 -4.85
N MET A 90 5.31 -2.40 -5.84
CA MET A 90 6.73 -2.74 -5.74
C MET A 90 7.56 -1.60 -6.34
N PRO A 91 8.57 -1.02 -5.66
CA PRO A 91 9.40 0.03 -6.26
C PRO A 91 10.20 -0.51 -7.46
N LEU A 92 9.84 -0.08 -8.67
CA LEU A 92 10.51 -0.48 -9.92
C LEU A 92 11.10 0.72 -10.66
N ASP A 93 12.22 0.49 -11.35
CA ASP A 93 12.76 1.42 -12.33
C ASP A 93 12.00 1.30 -13.67
N LYS A 94 12.39 2.11 -14.67
CA LYS A 94 11.71 2.09 -15.98
C LYS A 94 11.95 0.81 -16.78
N GLN A 95 12.96 0.03 -16.41
CA GLN A 95 13.37 -1.23 -17.03
C GLN A 95 12.78 -2.44 -16.27
N GLY A 96 12.00 -2.21 -15.22
CA GLY A 96 11.41 -3.23 -14.37
C GLY A 96 12.36 -3.89 -13.38
N ASN A 97 13.54 -3.29 -13.14
CA ASN A 97 14.40 -3.73 -12.04
C ASN A 97 13.92 -3.15 -10.71
N MET A 98 14.15 -3.89 -9.64
CA MET A 98 13.84 -3.44 -8.29
C MET A 98 14.67 -2.20 -7.93
N GLU A 99 14.01 -1.10 -7.56
CA GLU A 99 14.74 0.10 -7.15
C GLU A 99 15.49 -0.17 -5.85
N THR A 100 16.71 0.37 -5.78
CA THR A 100 17.56 0.25 -4.60
C THR A 100 17.48 1.51 -3.75
N MET A 101 17.29 1.34 -2.45
CA MET A 101 17.37 2.41 -1.46
C MET A 101 18.51 2.13 -0.49
N LYS A 102 19.34 3.15 -0.23
CA LYS A 102 20.34 3.11 0.83
C LYS A 102 19.67 3.51 2.15
N ILE A 103 19.74 2.63 3.15
CA ILE A 103 19.28 2.88 4.52
C ILE A 103 20.51 2.68 5.41
N GLU A 104 20.89 3.73 6.13
CA GLU A 104 22.19 3.81 6.82
C GLU A 104 23.34 3.53 5.84
N ASP A 105 24.17 2.51 6.09
CA ASP A 105 25.30 2.12 5.24
C ASP A 105 25.02 0.94 4.30
N LYS A 106 23.77 0.45 4.28
CA LYS A 106 23.38 -0.72 3.49
C LYS A 106 22.39 -0.36 2.39
N SER A 107 22.53 -1.03 1.26
CA SER A 107 21.61 -0.91 0.12
C SER A 107 20.66 -2.09 0.12
N TYR A 108 19.37 -1.81 -0.02
CA TYR A 108 18.31 -2.79 -0.07
C TYR A 108 17.46 -2.57 -1.32
N ALA A 109 16.95 -3.64 -1.92
CA ALA A 109 16.05 -3.61 -3.06
C ALA A 109 15.02 -4.72 -2.92
N GLY A 110 13.94 -4.67 -3.71
CA GLY A 110 12.99 -5.76 -3.84
C GLY A 110 12.39 -6.19 -2.50
N ARG A 111 12.35 -7.49 -2.24
CA ARG A 111 11.79 -8.05 -0.99
C ARG A 111 12.55 -7.56 0.23
N ASP A 112 13.88 -7.56 0.18
CA ASP A 112 14.72 -7.18 1.31
C ASP A 112 14.45 -5.73 1.76
N LEU A 113 14.17 -4.83 0.82
CA LEU A 113 13.78 -3.46 1.15
C LEU A 113 12.45 -3.41 1.92
N LEU A 114 11.46 -4.19 1.51
CA LEU A 114 10.17 -4.29 2.20
C LEU A 114 10.33 -4.92 3.59
N ASP A 115 11.18 -5.92 3.75
CA ASP A 115 11.46 -6.54 5.06
C ASP A 115 12.12 -5.54 6.03
N VAL A 116 13.02 -4.69 5.52
CA VAL A 116 13.62 -3.61 6.31
C VAL A 116 12.58 -2.56 6.71
N PHE A 117 11.70 -2.15 5.79
CA PHE A 117 10.59 -1.25 6.11
C PHE A 117 9.66 -1.84 7.19
N GLU A 118 9.31 -3.11 7.07
CA GLU A 118 8.48 -3.82 8.04
C GLU A 118 9.15 -3.86 9.43
N LYS A 119 10.46 -4.10 9.47
CA LYS A 119 11.24 -4.08 10.71
C LYS A 119 11.14 -2.73 11.41
N TYR A 120 11.43 -1.63 10.71
CA TYR A 120 11.36 -0.28 11.29
C TYR A 120 9.94 0.11 11.69
N LEU A 121 8.93 -0.27 10.90
CA LEU A 121 7.52 -0.05 11.24
C LEU A 121 7.15 -0.73 12.57
N ARG A 122 7.61 -1.98 12.78
CA ARG A 122 7.39 -2.74 14.02
C ARG A 122 8.18 -2.18 15.20
N GLU A 123 9.40 -1.72 14.96
CA GLU A 123 10.25 -1.08 15.95
C GLU A 123 9.62 0.23 16.46
N ALA A 124 9.25 1.14 15.57
CA ALA A 124 8.60 2.40 15.93
C ALA A 124 7.24 2.18 16.63
N PHE A 125 6.48 1.18 16.21
CA PHE A 125 5.24 0.82 16.91
C PHE A 125 5.46 0.27 18.32
N SER A 126 6.58 -0.41 18.56
CA SER A 126 6.92 -0.98 19.86
C SER A 126 7.51 0.08 20.81
N ASN A 127 8.21 1.07 20.25
CA ASN A 127 8.92 2.13 20.99
C ASN A 127 8.25 3.50 20.79
N ARG A 128 6.96 3.61 21.07
CA ARG A 128 6.14 4.81 20.74
C ARG A 128 6.55 6.11 21.42
N ASP A 129 7.34 6.01 22.49
CA ASP A 129 7.85 7.16 23.24
C ASP A 129 9.14 7.72 22.64
N VAL A 130 9.77 6.98 21.71
CA VAL A 130 10.89 7.46 20.89
C VAL A 130 10.32 8.09 19.63
N THR A 131 10.63 9.36 19.39
CA THR A 131 10.05 10.14 18.29
C THR A 131 11.09 10.74 17.34
N ASP A 132 12.36 10.72 17.72
CA ASP A 132 13.48 11.25 16.94
C ASP A 132 14.47 10.11 16.66
N ASP A 133 14.05 9.21 15.77
CA ASP A 133 14.83 8.06 15.34
C ASP A 133 14.48 7.63 13.91
N LEU A 134 15.36 6.82 13.33
CA LEU A 134 15.19 6.32 11.97
C LEU A 134 13.91 5.48 11.82
N ALA A 135 13.47 4.78 12.87
CA ALA A 135 12.26 3.99 12.83
C ALA A 135 11.02 4.87 12.65
N THR A 136 10.93 5.98 13.41
CA THR A 136 9.86 6.96 13.28
C THR A 136 9.91 7.66 11.93
N ASP A 137 11.10 8.06 11.47
CA ASP A 137 11.30 8.61 10.12
C ASP A 137 10.81 7.66 9.03
N MET A 138 11.00 6.36 9.21
CA MET A 138 10.60 5.35 8.24
C MET A 138 9.07 5.24 8.12
N ILE A 139 8.31 5.46 9.20
CA ILE A 139 6.84 5.53 9.12
C ILE A 139 6.43 6.69 8.21
N TRP A 140 7.02 7.87 8.40
CA TRP A 140 6.74 9.03 7.57
C TRP A 140 7.19 8.83 6.12
N TYR A 141 8.36 8.21 5.92
CA TYR A 141 8.90 7.87 4.62
C TYR A 141 8.00 6.87 3.89
N LEU A 142 7.45 5.86 4.57
CA LEU A 142 6.51 4.94 3.96
C LEU A 142 5.25 5.64 3.44
N TRP A 143 4.83 6.75 4.06
CA TRP A 143 3.68 7.50 3.56
C TRP A 143 3.99 8.31 2.29
N THR A 144 5.20 8.84 2.13
CA THR A 144 5.47 9.92 1.15
C THR A 144 6.75 9.74 0.31
N GLY A 145 7.56 8.75 0.62
CA GLY A 145 8.85 8.49 0.02
C GLY A 145 8.76 7.83 -1.35
N GLN A 146 9.64 8.22 -2.27
CA GLN A 146 9.61 7.76 -3.67
C GLN A 146 9.85 6.25 -3.86
N TYR A 147 10.55 5.62 -2.91
CA TYR A 147 10.82 4.17 -2.90
C TYR A 147 9.89 3.42 -1.95
N SER A 148 8.86 4.07 -1.40
CA SER A 148 7.89 3.40 -0.54
C SER A 148 7.01 2.44 -1.35
N SER A 149 6.79 1.25 -0.79
CA SER A 149 5.80 0.28 -1.31
C SER A 149 4.34 0.68 -1.04
N LEU A 150 4.09 1.73 -0.25
CA LEU A 150 2.75 2.21 0.12
C LEU A 150 2.35 3.52 -0.57
N PHE A 151 3.31 4.32 -1.04
CA PHE A 151 3.01 5.62 -1.63
C PHE A 151 2.79 5.57 -3.15
N GLY A 152 3.64 4.84 -3.87
CA GLY A 152 3.47 4.62 -5.31
C GLY A 152 3.68 5.84 -6.22
N LYS A 153 4.24 6.93 -5.70
CA LYS A 153 4.52 8.15 -6.48
C LYS A 153 5.92 8.68 -6.16
N ARG A 154 6.45 9.54 -7.01
CA ARG A 154 7.78 10.14 -6.84
C ARG A 154 7.81 11.28 -5.84
N ALA A 155 6.71 12.02 -5.70
CA ALA A 155 6.57 13.09 -4.72
C ALA A 155 5.09 13.35 -4.43
N MET A 156 4.79 13.80 -3.21
CA MET A 156 3.49 14.32 -2.80
C MET A 156 3.45 15.82 -3.08
N THR A 157 2.58 16.29 -3.97
CA THR A 157 2.55 17.71 -4.39
C THR A 157 1.45 18.52 -3.69
N THR A 158 1.15 18.19 -2.43
CA THR A 158 0.06 18.83 -1.68
C THR A 158 0.32 20.32 -1.48
N PHE A 159 1.54 20.71 -1.13
CA PHE A 159 1.88 22.13 -0.97
C PHE A 159 1.62 22.91 -2.26
N GLU A 160 2.10 22.39 -3.38
CA GLU A 160 1.92 23.00 -4.71
C GLU A 160 0.44 23.14 -5.06
N ARG A 161 -0.38 22.13 -4.75
CA ARG A 161 -1.84 22.18 -5.01
C ARG A 161 -2.57 23.26 -4.21
N TYR A 162 -2.07 23.59 -3.02
CA TYR A 162 -2.70 24.57 -2.15
C TYR A 162 -2.22 25.98 -2.45
N PHE A 163 -0.94 26.15 -2.74
CA PHE A 163 -0.29 27.46 -2.77
C PHE A 163 0.25 27.89 -4.14
N VAL A 164 0.24 27.04 -5.16
CA VAL A 164 0.74 27.38 -6.50
C VAL A 164 -0.35 27.17 -7.53
N GLU A 165 -0.64 28.17 -8.36
CA GLU A 165 -1.69 28.09 -9.39
C GLU A 165 -1.26 27.22 -10.58
N ASP A 166 0.04 27.20 -10.91
CA ASP A 166 0.59 26.45 -12.04
C ASP A 166 0.40 24.94 -11.84
N LYS A 167 -0.55 24.36 -12.59
CA LYS A 167 -0.93 22.94 -12.52
C LYS A 167 0.19 21.99 -12.92
N GLU A 168 1.22 22.44 -13.63
CA GLU A 168 2.38 21.60 -13.95
C GLU A 168 3.02 21.08 -12.65
N THR A 169 3.06 21.94 -11.63
CA THR A 169 3.63 21.63 -10.30
C THR A 169 2.81 20.62 -9.48
N HIS A 170 1.56 20.36 -9.87
CA HIS A 170 0.64 19.44 -9.16
C HIS A 170 0.78 17.99 -9.62
N THR A 171 1.65 17.75 -10.61
CA THR A 171 1.79 16.45 -11.27
C THR A 171 2.61 15.49 -10.40
N GLU A 172 1.92 14.52 -9.83
CA GLU A 172 2.55 13.43 -9.08
C GLU A 172 2.89 12.27 -10.02
N LYS A 173 4.17 12.17 -10.40
CA LYS A 173 4.65 11.08 -11.26
C LYS A 173 4.49 9.74 -10.53
N LYS A 174 3.74 8.82 -11.13
CA LYS A 174 3.54 7.46 -10.60
C LYS A 174 4.84 6.65 -10.65
N ASN A 175 4.98 5.70 -9.73
CA ASN A 175 6.05 4.70 -9.79
C ASN A 175 5.89 3.84 -11.07
N PRO A 176 6.99 3.48 -11.75
CA PRO A 176 7.00 2.59 -12.91
C PRO A 176 6.15 1.34 -12.80
N TYR A 177 6.06 0.78 -11.59
CA TYR A 177 5.20 -0.35 -11.27
C TYR A 177 3.79 -0.27 -11.85
N TYR A 178 3.15 0.90 -11.85
CA TYR A 178 1.74 0.99 -12.27
C TYR A 178 1.51 0.75 -13.75
N TYR A 179 2.51 0.95 -14.60
CA TYR A 179 2.45 0.56 -16.01
C TYR A 179 3.13 -0.79 -16.26
N LEU A 180 4.22 -1.11 -15.56
CA LEU A 180 4.91 -2.38 -15.75
C LEU A 180 4.14 -3.59 -15.20
N ARG A 181 3.23 -3.40 -14.24
CA ARG A 181 2.35 -4.47 -13.73
C ARG A 181 1.36 -5.00 -14.76
N GLU A 182 1.24 -4.37 -15.92
CA GLU A 182 0.42 -4.86 -17.03
C GLU A 182 1.17 -5.88 -17.89
N GLU A 183 2.50 -5.96 -17.73
CA GLU A 183 3.38 -6.86 -18.46
C GLU A 183 3.61 -8.18 -17.69
N GLU A 184 3.47 -9.31 -18.38
CA GLU A 184 3.62 -10.64 -17.79
C GLU A 184 5.04 -10.86 -17.23
N ASP A 185 6.08 -10.54 -18.00
CA ASP A 185 7.48 -10.73 -17.60
C ASP A 185 7.83 -9.96 -16.32
N THR A 186 7.29 -8.75 -16.14
CA THR A 186 7.47 -7.99 -14.90
C THR A 186 6.83 -8.71 -13.73
N CYS A 187 5.59 -9.20 -13.90
CA CYS A 187 4.89 -9.92 -12.83
C CYS A 187 5.62 -11.21 -12.45
N ARG A 188 6.15 -11.94 -13.43
CA ARG A 188 6.98 -13.14 -13.21
C ARG A 188 8.23 -12.82 -12.37
N ARG A 189 8.97 -11.77 -12.74
CA ARG A 189 10.15 -11.31 -11.98
C ARG A 189 9.81 -10.89 -10.55
N ILE A 190 8.66 -10.24 -10.35
CA ILE A 190 8.21 -9.90 -8.99
C ILE A 190 7.92 -11.19 -8.21
N LEU A 191 7.24 -12.17 -8.78
CA LEU A 191 6.98 -13.44 -8.09
C LEU A 191 8.29 -14.15 -7.69
N GLU A 192 9.27 -14.20 -8.58
CA GLU A 192 10.60 -14.75 -8.31
C GLU A 192 11.32 -14.03 -7.16
N GLU A 193 11.25 -12.70 -7.11
CA GLU A 193 11.80 -11.88 -6.01
C GLU A 193 11.24 -12.26 -4.63
N PHE A 194 10.01 -12.78 -4.60
CA PHE A 194 9.37 -13.26 -3.37
C PHE A 194 9.50 -14.77 -3.16
N GLU A 195 10.35 -15.46 -3.93
CA GLU A 195 10.53 -16.91 -3.90
C GLU A 195 9.22 -17.67 -4.17
N LEU A 196 8.39 -17.13 -5.07
CA LEU A 196 7.18 -17.78 -5.55
C LEU A 196 7.40 -18.32 -6.96
N ASP A 197 6.65 -19.37 -7.30
CA ASP A 197 6.67 -19.95 -8.64
C ASP A 197 6.03 -18.94 -9.63
N PRO A 198 6.77 -18.42 -10.62
CA PRO A 198 6.24 -17.47 -11.59
C PRO A 198 5.25 -18.09 -12.58
N ASP A 199 5.28 -19.42 -12.78
CA ASP A 199 4.38 -20.14 -13.69
C ASP A 199 3.02 -20.39 -13.05
N GLN A 200 2.98 -20.60 -11.73
CA GLN A 200 1.74 -20.89 -10.99
C GLN A 200 1.20 -19.69 -10.20
N GLY A 201 2.08 -18.82 -9.69
CA GLY A 201 1.68 -17.73 -8.81
C GLY A 201 0.97 -16.58 -9.52
N HIS A 202 0.17 -15.85 -8.73
CA HIS A 202 -0.47 -14.60 -9.12
C HIS A 202 -0.13 -13.49 -8.11
N ILE A 203 -0.11 -12.25 -8.58
CA ILE A 203 -0.02 -11.06 -7.74
C ILE A 203 -1.41 -10.47 -7.56
N ILE A 204 -1.84 -10.35 -6.31
CA ILE A 204 -3.08 -9.69 -5.90
C ILE A 204 -2.71 -8.32 -5.37
N ASN A 205 -3.17 -7.26 -6.04
CA ASN A 205 -2.81 -5.89 -5.72
C ASN A 205 -4.04 -5.02 -5.40
N GLY A 206 -3.88 -4.09 -4.46
CA GLY A 206 -4.88 -3.10 -4.10
C GLY A 206 -4.47 -1.67 -4.45
N HIS A 207 -4.88 -0.72 -3.61
CA HIS A 207 -4.47 0.69 -3.53
C HIS A 207 -4.95 1.63 -4.63
N THR A 208 -4.95 1.18 -5.89
CA THR A 208 -5.45 1.98 -7.01
C THR A 208 -6.80 1.46 -7.48
N PRO A 209 -7.87 2.26 -7.43
CA PRO A 209 -9.18 1.81 -7.87
C PRO A 209 -9.19 1.49 -9.37
N VAL A 210 -9.78 0.36 -9.73
CA VAL A 210 -10.00 -0.03 -11.12
C VAL A 210 -11.18 0.76 -11.70
N LYS A 211 -10.95 1.44 -12.81
CA LYS A 211 -11.98 2.22 -13.52
C LYS A 211 -12.69 1.37 -14.56
N GLU A 212 -13.55 0.47 -14.10
CA GLU A 212 -14.27 -0.46 -14.97
C GLU A 212 -15.23 0.27 -15.93
N ILE A 213 -15.78 1.41 -15.51
CA ILE A 213 -16.58 2.31 -16.37
C ILE A 213 -15.80 2.80 -17.60
N ASP A 214 -14.47 2.93 -17.49
CA ASP A 214 -13.58 3.34 -18.58
C ASP A 214 -13.05 2.13 -19.38
N GLY A 215 -13.53 0.91 -19.08
CA GLY A 215 -13.11 -0.33 -19.73
C GLY A 215 -11.84 -0.96 -19.17
N GLU A 216 -11.34 -0.49 -18.01
CA GLU A 216 -10.15 -1.09 -17.38
C GLU A 216 -10.42 -2.54 -16.93
N ASN A 217 -9.51 -3.46 -17.30
CA ASN A 217 -9.57 -4.84 -16.84
C ASN A 217 -8.82 -5.01 -15.49
N PRO A 218 -9.49 -5.51 -14.43
CA PRO A 218 -8.84 -5.86 -13.17
C PRO A 218 -7.89 -7.06 -13.29
N ILE A 219 -8.04 -7.91 -14.30
CA ILE A 219 -7.15 -9.03 -14.60
C ILE A 219 -6.20 -8.59 -15.71
N LYS A 220 -4.92 -8.48 -15.39
CA LYS A 220 -3.85 -7.92 -16.23
C LYS A 220 -2.73 -8.93 -16.41
N ALA A 221 -1.76 -8.61 -17.28
CA ALA A 221 -0.52 -9.39 -17.43
C ALA A 221 -0.78 -10.89 -17.64
N ASN A 222 -1.68 -11.23 -18.57
CA ASN A 222 -2.05 -12.63 -18.87
C ASN A 222 -2.45 -13.43 -17.61
N ASN A 223 -3.34 -12.84 -16.80
CA ASN A 223 -3.82 -13.35 -15.51
C ASN A 223 -2.81 -13.35 -14.35
N LYS A 224 -1.57 -12.86 -14.53
CA LYS A 224 -0.58 -12.79 -13.44
C LYS A 224 -0.80 -11.65 -12.46
N MET A 225 -1.55 -10.61 -12.83
CA MET A 225 -1.87 -9.48 -11.97
C MET A 225 -3.38 -9.32 -11.80
N ILE A 226 -3.84 -9.30 -10.56
CA ILE A 226 -5.25 -9.21 -10.19
C ILE A 226 -5.42 -7.99 -9.28
N VAL A 227 -6.04 -6.94 -9.81
CA VAL A 227 -6.31 -5.72 -9.04
C VAL A 227 -7.71 -5.81 -8.44
N ILE A 228 -7.79 -5.82 -7.11
CA ILE A 228 -9.04 -6.03 -6.37
C ILE A 228 -9.58 -4.76 -5.68
N ASP A 229 -9.01 -3.60 -6.00
CA ASP A 229 -9.44 -2.33 -5.42
C ASP A 229 -10.56 -1.69 -6.26
N GLY A 230 -11.73 -1.50 -5.66
CA GLY A 230 -12.81 -0.76 -6.29
C GLY A 230 -14.10 -0.74 -5.47
N GLY A 231 -14.75 0.42 -5.41
CA GLY A 231 -16.21 0.54 -5.24
C GLY A 231 -16.84 0.32 -3.86
N PHE A 232 -16.18 -0.33 -2.89
CA PHE A 232 -16.84 -0.58 -1.59
C PHE A 232 -17.20 0.71 -0.83
N SER A 233 -16.40 1.76 -1.03
CA SER A 233 -16.68 3.08 -0.49
C SER A 233 -17.57 3.85 -1.46
N LYS A 234 -18.75 4.30 -1.00
CA LYS A 234 -19.75 5.02 -1.82
C LYS A 234 -19.16 6.17 -2.66
N PRO A 235 -18.28 7.04 -2.14
CA PRO A 235 -17.66 8.11 -2.92
C PRO A 235 -16.87 7.64 -4.16
N TYR A 236 -16.34 6.40 -4.14
CA TYR A 236 -15.53 5.88 -5.24
C TYR A 236 -16.36 5.18 -6.32
N GLN A 237 -17.62 4.86 -6.06
CA GLN A 237 -18.48 4.13 -6.99
C GLN A 237 -18.73 4.86 -8.31
N SER A 238 -18.75 6.20 -8.29
CA SER A 238 -18.84 7.03 -9.50
C SER A 238 -17.58 6.96 -10.36
N THR A 239 -16.44 6.65 -9.75
CA THR A 239 -15.14 6.54 -10.43
C THR A 239 -14.91 5.12 -10.94
N THR A 240 -15.32 4.10 -10.18
CA THR A 240 -15.09 2.69 -10.53
C THR A 240 -16.20 2.10 -11.41
N GLY A 241 -17.44 2.59 -11.29
CA GLY A 241 -18.60 2.04 -11.99
C GLY A 241 -19.22 0.80 -11.33
N ILE A 242 -18.60 0.29 -10.26
CA ILE A 242 -19.04 -0.91 -9.51
C ILE A 242 -19.00 -0.69 -8.00
N ALA A 243 -19.63 -1.59 -7.25
CA ALA A 243 -19.70 -1.56 -5.79
C ALA A 243 -18.61 -2.35 -5.06
N GLY A 244 -17.78 -3.10 -5.77
CA GLY A 244 -16.81 -3.99 -5.11
C GLY A 244 -16.29 -5.10 -6.00
N TYR A 245 -15.10 -5.60 -5.68
CA TYR A 245 -14.65 -6.92 -6.11
C TYR A 245 -14.62 -7.91 -4.95
N THR A 246 -14.87 -9.18 -5.22
CA THR A 246 -14.56 -10.27 -4.30
C THR A 246 -13.77 -11.32 -5.05
N LEU A 247 -12.58 -11.61 -4.53
CA LEU A 247 -11.74 -12.68 -5.04
C LEU A 247 -12.02 -13.96 -4.26
N LEU A 248 -12.44 -15.00 -4.96
CA LEU A 248 -12.69 -16.33 -4.42
C LEU A 248 -11.53 -17.24 -4.82
N TYR A 249 -10.93 -17.90 -3.83
CA TYR A 249 -9.87 -18.90 -4.01
C TYR A 249 -10.31 -20.22 -3.39
N ASN A 250 -10.27 -21.31 -4.16
CA ASN A 250 -10.52 -22.65 -3.65
C ASN A 250 -9.64 -23.69 -4.38
N SER A 251 -9.82 -24.97 -4.08
CA SER A 251 -9.00 -26.04 -4.64
C SER A 251 -9.11 -26.21 -6.17
N TYR A 252 -10.03 -25.52 -6.83
CA TYR A 252 -10.23 -25.53 -8.29
C TYR A 252 -9.73 -24.26 -8.98
N GLY A 253 -9.13 -23.31 -8.24
CA GLY A 253 -8.56 -22.08 -8.78
C GLY A 253 -9.24 -20.80 -8.26
N MET A 254 -9.16 -19.74 -9.08
CA MET A 254 -9.50 -18.37 -8.70
C MET A 254 -10.62 -17.77 -9.54
N GLN A 255 -11.56 -17.11 -8.86
CA GLN A 255 -12.66 -16.39 -9.49
C GLN A 255 -12.76 -14.97 -8.93
N LEU A 256 -12.83 -13.99 -9.83
CA LEU A 256 -13.09 -12.60 -9.49
C LEU A 256 -14.57 -12.29 -9.73
N VAL A 257 -15.26 -11.82 -8.69
CA VAL A 257 -16.67 -11.43 -8.76
C VAL A 257 -16.75 -9.92 -8.66
N ALA A 258 -17.29 -9.27 -9.70
CA ALA A 258 -17.57 -7.84 -9.70
C ALA A 258 -19.02 -7.59 -9.25
N HIS A 259 -19.20 -6.76 -8.23
CA HIS A 259 -20.51 -6.45 -7.64
C HIS A 259 -21.07 -5.16 -8.22
N GLN A 260 -22.30 -5.20 -8.72
CA GLN A 260 -23.01 -4.01 -9.18
C GLN A 260 -23.57 -3.17 -8.02
N GLN A 261 -23.84 -1.90 -8.29
CA GLN A 261 -24.39 -0.97 -7.29
C GLN A 261 -25.80 -1.38 -6.86
N PHE A 262 -26.02 -1.47 -5.55
CA PHE A 262 -27.36 -1.56 -4.98
C PHE A 262 -27.97 -0.15 -4.88
N LYS A 263 -29.02 0.12 -5.66
CA LYS A 263 -29.71 1.42 -5.66
C LYS A 263 -30.73 1.52 -4.53
N SER A 264 -31.78 0.70 -4.55
CA SER A 264 -32.79 0.63 -3.48
C SER A 264 -33.56 -0.69 -3.50
N LYS A 265 -34.33 -0.96 -2.43
CA LYS A 265 -35.21 -2.13 -2.37
C LYS A 265 -36.32 -2.02 -3.40
N GLU A 266 -36.88 -0.83 -3.58
CA GLU A 266 -37.95 -0.53 -4.53
C GLU A 266 -37.49 -0.78 -5.97
N ASP A 267 -36.27 -0.34 -6.32
CA ASP A 267 -35.68 -0.56 -7.65
C ASP A 267 -35.58 -2.06 -7.95
N VAL A 268 -34.98 -2.84 -7.04
CA VAL A 268 -34.85 -4.31 -7.17
C VAL A 268 -36.21 -5.01 -7.31
N LEU A 269 -37.21 -4.59 -6.53
CA LEU A 269 -38.56 -5.16 -6.60
C LEU A 269 -39.30 -4.79 -7.89
N GLN A 270 -39.05 -3.61 -8.45
CA GLN A 270 -39.69 -3.15 -9.69
C GLN A 270 -39.03 -3.73 -10.94
N THR A 271 -37.71 -3.79 -10.96
CA THR A 271 -36.93 -4.26 -12.13
C THR A 271 -36.70 -5.77 -12.10
N GLY A 272 -36.99 -6.45 -11.00
CA GLY A 272 -36.68 -7.88 -10.79
C GLY A 272 -35.18 -8.18 -10.87
N THR A 273 -34.34 -7.16 -10.76
CA THR A 273 -32.89 -7.28 -10.95
C THR A 273 -32.27 -7.81 -9.66
N ASP A 274 -31.89 -9.09 -9.66
CA ASP A 274 -31.00 -9.65 -8.64
C ASP A 274 -29.64 -8.92 -8.68
N VAL A 275 -28.86 -8.95 -7.59
CA VAL A 275 -27.55 -8.27 -7.52
C VAL A 275 -26.64 -8.86 -8.60
N LEU A 276 -26.61 -8.21 -9.77
CA LEU A 276 -25.87 -8.66 -10.93
C LEU A 276 -24.40 -8.73 -10.56
N SER A 277 -23.90 -9.94 -10.41
CA SER A 277 -22.51 -10.21 -10.09
C SER A 277 -21.87 -10.82 -11.33
N VAL A 278 -20.94 -10.09 -11.95
CA VAL A 278 -20.21 -10.61 -13.12
C VAL A 278 -19.06 -11.47 -12.59
N ARG A 279 -19.10 -12.77 -12.89
CA ARG A 279 -18.04 -13.71 -12.53
C ARG A 279 -17.02 -13.81 -13.65
N ARG A 280 -15.76 -13.56 -13.33
CA ARG A 280 -14.61 -13.74 -14.23
C ARG A 280 -13.74 -14.86 -13.68
N VAL A 281 -13.48 -15.87 -14.50
CA VAL A 281 -12.49 -16.91 -14.16
C VAL A 281 -11.11 -16.27 -14.33
N VAL A 282 -10.33 -16.27 -13.26
CA VAL A 282 -8.97 -15.74 -13.26
C VAL A 282 -8.00 -16.85 -13.61
N ASP A 283 -8.17 -17.98 -12.93
CA ASP A 283 -7.37 -19.17 -13.13
C ASP A 283 -8.22 -20.41 -12.82
N LYS A 284 -7.92 -21.50 -13.53
CA LYS A 284 -8.57 -22.80 -13.34
C LYS A 284 -7.49 -23.87 -13.24
N GLU A 285 -7.32 -24.37 -12.03
CA GLU A 285 -6.38 -25.45 -11.73
C GLU A 285 -6.79 -26.73 -12.47
N LEU A 286 -5.85 -27.26 -13.27
CA LEU A 286 -6.03 -28.55 -13.95
C LEU A 286 -5.96 -29.71 -12.95
N GLU A 287 -5.16 -29.55 -11.89
CA GLU A 287 -5.03 -30.50 -10.79
C GLU A 287 -5.49 -29.85 -9.47
N ARG A 288 -6.34 -30.57 -8.74
CA ARG A 288 -6.93 -30.03 -7.51
C ARG A 288 -5.86 -29.91 -6.42
N LYS A 289 -5.65 -28.68 -5.92
CA LYS A 289 -4.76 -28.41 -4.78
C LYS A 289 -5.26 -29.08 -3.49
N LYS A 290 -4.37 -29.78 -2.80
CA LYS A 290 -4.62 -30.44 -1.51
C LYS A 290 -4.25 -29.53 -0.34
N VAL A 291 -4.81 -29.81 0.83
CA VAL A 291 -4.51 -29.04 2.06
C VAL A 291 -3.01 -29.04 2.37
N LEU A 292 -2.32 -30.18 2.18
CA LEU A 292 -0.88 -30.30 2.42
C LEU A 292 0.00 -29.35 1.58
N GLU A 293 -0.54 -28.82 0.47
CA GLU A 293 0.13 -27.91 -0.46
C GLU A 293 -0.18 -26.43 -0.17
N THR A 294 -0.87 -26.15 0.93
CA THR A 294 -1.22 -24.79 1.40
C THR A 294 -0.32 -24.38 2.56
N ASN A 295 -0.26 -23.08 2.86
CA ASN A 295 0.47 -22.60 4.04
C ASN A 295 -0.01 -23.28 5.33
N ILE A 296 -1.33 -23.43 5.50
CA ILE A 296 -1.92 -24.14 6.64
C ILE A 296 -1.46 -25.60 6.66
N GLY A 297 -1.37 -26.25 5.50
CA GLY A 297 -0.84 -27.61 5.39
C GLY A 297 0.61 -27.73 5.85
N GLN A 298 1.45 -26.76 5.48
CA GLN A 298 2.84 -26.69 5.92
C GLN A 298 2.93 -26.49 7.44
N GLU A 299 2.17 -25.56 8.01
CA GLU A 299 2.08 -25.36 9.47
C GLU A 299 1.67 -26.64 10.21
N LEU A 300 0.64 -27.34 9.72
CA LEU A 300 0.19 -28.60 10.30
C LEU A 300 1.27 -29.70 10.22
N LEU A 301 2.04 -29.76 9.13
CA LEU A 301 3.14 -30.71 9.00
C LEU A 301 4.28 -30.41 9.98
N GLU A 302 4.60 -29.14 10.19
CA GLU A 302 5.57 -28.71 11.20
C GLU A 302 5.12 -29.08 12.62
N GLU A 303 3.84 -28.84 12.96
CA GLU A 303 3.25 -29.24 14.24
C GLU A 303 3.33 -30.77 14.44
N ILE A 304 2.99 -31.55 13.41
CA ILE A 304 3.10 -33.02 13.45
C ILE A 304 4.54 -33.45 13.72
N ASN A 305 5.52 -32.83 13.05
CA ASN A 305 6.92 -33.16 13.24
C ASN A 305 7.40 -32.80 14.65
N MET A 306 7.02 -31.64 15.18
CA MET A 306 7.34 -31.23 16.55
C MET A 306 6.75 -32.20 17.58
N LEU A 307 5.50 -32.61 17.41
CA LEU A 307 4.84 -33.58 18.29
C LEU A 307 5.53 -34.96 18.23
N LYS A 308 5.98 -35.41 17.05
CA LYS A 308 6.75 -36.65 16.91
C LYS A 308 8.08 -36.57 17.66
N SER A 309 8.83 -35.46 17.53
CA SER A 309 10.09 -35.28 18.26
C SER A 309 9.89 -35.26 19.78
N LEU A 310 8.81 -34.64 20.28
CA LEU A 310 8.47 -34.67 21.71
C LEU A 310 8.11 -36.08 22.19
N MET A 311 7.42 -36.86 21.36
CA MET A 311 7.09 -38.24 21.66
C MET A 311 8.36 -39.10 21.75
N GLU A 312 9.27 -39.00 20.77
CA GLU A 312 10.56 -39.69 20.78
C GLU A 312 11.37 -39.35 22.04
N TYR A 313 11.46 -38.07 22.40
CA TYR A 313 12.15 -37.63 23.62
C TYR A 313 11.57 -38.27 24.90
N ARG A 314 10.24 -38.41 24.98
CA ARG A 314 9.57 -39.03 26.13
C ARG A 314 9.90 -40.52 26.28
N TYR A 315 10.17 -41.22 25.18
CA TYR A 315 10.48 -42.66 25.18
C TYR A 315 11.98 -42.98 25.15
N MET A 316 12.84 -41.95 25.22
CA MET A 316 14.30 -42.09 25.35
C MET A 316 14.82 -41.94 26.79
N ASN A 317 13.92 -41.82 27.78
CA ASN A 317 14.17 -41.99 29.21
C ASN A 317 13.38 -43.20 29.75
#